data_AF-A0A183C4T0-F1
#
_entry.id   AF-A0A183C4T0-F1
#
_cell.length_a   1.000
_cell.length_b   1.000
_cell.length_c   1.000
_cell.angle_alpha   90.00
_cell.angle_beta   90.00
_cell.angle_gamma   90.00
#
_symmetry.space_group_name_H-M   'P 1'
#
loop_
_entity.id
_entity.type
_entity.pdbx_description
1 polymer ?
#
loop_
_entity_poly.entity_id
_entity_poly.type
_entity_poly.pdbx_seq_one_letter_code
_entity_poly.pdbx_strand_id
1 'polypeptide(L)'
;MTMFWLNPFRIVGAILLLVFLVHGNEQNANGFKINDQQKEMNESSGQAMVVSLLQQTDQNETNDKIDTLKKDQEQEQFANMIREMEQKQKNGQEELERNIQAMVDTKLKKCQNKQQQNINELTEKLNGSIDQLSLKNQELSNAHMALQTKMEEYQNKQQQTIDELTEKLRVSIEQLSLKHQEEHEKQSNAHENLKEELKEQRKMDALKQQTDQMETNDKIDSLKKDQQEQFANNIREMEHTQKEELQRKMDELLKSVQAMVDAKLGHQKLSNANKFAELEKQKLSNANKFAELEKQKLSNANKFAELEKQKLSNANKFAELEKQKLSNANKFAELEQHKQSNANKFAELEQHKQSNANKFAEIGQQNALQQEKVVKLEKYQKEEQLNIVHLQKTVTTLREIGLTPQQNRWNSTACDPSLALSELDRLIVQHNGPNGKGYDLSSVRAEKRMPENPYFEVKILEQNGGILIGLATKRMRLDKMVGGPEGTYGYANWGKLWGHNGRPYLNGIDGKPRFGVGDVVGCGVNLKTGQIIYTLNGERLDTDGLRVDSAATLFPCVTLCSTGDKIEANFGPDFQYNFADGI
;
A
#
# COMPACT_ATOMS: atom_id res chain seq x y z
N MET A 1 38.78 -47.14 -7.12
CA MET A 1 39.30 -48.49 -6.87
C MET A 1 39.81 -49.03 -8.20
N THR A 2 41.13 -48.97 -8.42
CA THR A 2 41.77 -49.23 -9.72
C THR A 2 42.27 -50.66 -9.82
N MET A 3 41.68 -51.49 -10.69
CA MET A 3 42.22 -52.81 -11.00
C MET A 3 43.24 -52.72 -12.13
N PHE A 4 44.48 -53.12 -11.85
CA PHE A 4 45.50 -53.39 -12.86
C PHE A 4 45.14 -54.68 -13.61
N TRP A 5 44.94 -54.61 -14.92
CA TRP A 5 45.00 -55.78 -15.79
C TRP A 5 46.45 -56.05 -16.18
N LEU A 6 46.99 -57.17 -15.73
CA LEU A 6 48.28 -57.69 -16.19
C LEU A 6 48.12 -58.26 -17.61
N ASN A 7 48.96 -57.79 -18.52
CA ASN A 7 48.86 -58.08 -19.94
C ASN A 7 49.63 -59.38 -20.29
N PRO A 8 48.97 -60.45 -20.80
CA PRO A 8 49.60 -61.77 -21.01
C PRO A 8 50.69 -61.79 -22.09
N PHE A 9 50.77 -60.79 -22.97
CA PHE A 9 51.70 -60.79 -24.11
C PHE A 9 53.19 -60.64 -23.74
N ARG A 10 53.55 -60.37 -22.47
CA ARG A 10 54.96 -60.29 -22.04
C ARG A 10 55.65 -61.63 -21.74
N ILE A 11 54.91 -62.74 -21.64
CA ILE A 11 55.50 -64.06 -21.33
C ILE A 11 55.93 -64.81 -22.61
N VAL A 12 55.17 -64.68 -23.70
CA VAL A 12 55.46 -65.39 -24.97
C VAL A 12 56.74 -64.86 -25.64
N GLY A 13 56.99 -63.55 -25.59
CA GLY A 13 58.21 -62.95 -26.15
C GLY A 13 59.51 -63.34 -25.45
N ALA A 14 59.45 -63.80 -24.19
CA ALA A 14 60.64 -64.21 -23.44
C ALA A 14 61.12 -65.64 -23.77
N ILE A 15 60.24 -66.49 -24.31
CA ILE A 15 60.55 -67.90 -24.60
C ILE A 15 61.24 -68.06 -25.97
N LEU A 16 60.93 -67.19 -26.94
CA LEU A 16 61.56 -67.20 -28.27
C LEU A 16 63.02 -66.73 -28.29
N LEU A 17 63.47 -65.97 -27.28
CA LEU A 17 64.85 -65.48 -27.19
C LEU A 17 65.86 -66.49 -26.60
N LEU A 18 65.39 -67.62 -26.04
CA LEU A 18 66.26 -68.65 -25.46
C LEU A 18 66.61 -69.79 -26.42
N VAL A 19 65.91 -69.93 -27.55
CA VAL A 19 66.17 -70.99 -28.54
C VAL A 19 67.27 -70.60 -29.55
N PHE A 20 67.46 -69.31 -29.81
CA PHE A 20 68.46 -68.81 -30.77
C PHE A 20 69.90 -68.71 -30.24
N LEU A 21 70.14 -68.93 -28.93
CA LEU A 21 71.46 -68.78 -28.30
C LEU A 21 72.29 -70.07 -28.20
N VAL A 22 71.83 -71.19 -28.75
CA VAL A 22 72.45 -72.52 -28.55
C VAL A 22 73.14 -73.10 -29.80
N HIS A 23 73.01 -72.49 -30.99
CA HIS A 23 73.52 -73.04 -32.27
C HIS A 23 74.39 -72.07 -33.09
N GLY A 24 75.17 -71.20 -32.43
CA GLY A 24 76.02 -70.23 -33.14
C GLY A 24 77.33 -69.90 -32.42
N ASN A 25 78.33 -70.78 -32.53
CA ASN A 25 79.76 -70.41 -32.62
C ASN A 25 80.66 -71.65 -32.69
N GLU A 26 81.32 -71.86 -33.83
CA GLU A 26 82.76 -72.14 -33.88
C GLU A 26 83.28 -71.94 -35.32
N GLN A 27 84.25 -71.05 -35.50
CA GLN A 27 85.03 -70.93 -36.73
C GLN A 27 86.52 -70.83 -36.42
N ASN A 28 87.30 -71.62 -37.15
CA ASN A 28 88.62 -71.33 -37.69
C ASN A 28 89.77 -70.93 -36.75
N ALA A 29 90.80 -71.79 -36.70
CA ALA A 29 92.18 -71.40 -36.46
C ALA A 29 93.12 -72.12 -37.45
N ASN A 30 93.97 -71.36 -38.15
CA ASN A 30 94.86 -71.84 -39.22
C ASN A 30 96.15 -72.49 -38.69
N GLY A 31 96.75 -73.39 -39.47
CA GLY A 31 98.06 -74.00 -39.20
C GLY A 31 98.83 -74.38 -40.47
N PHE A 32 99.61 -73.43 -41.01
CA PHE A 32 100.35 -73.56 -42.28
C PHE A 32 101.78 -74.08 -42.05
N LYS A 33 102.28 -75.03 -42.87
CA LYS A 33 103.73 -75.23 -43.09
C LYS A 33 104.06 -76.02 -44.36
N ILE A 34 105.07 -75.54 -45.07
CA ILE A 34 105.64 -76.06 -46.32
C ILE A 34 107.05 -76.61 -46.01
N ASN A 35 107.47 -77.76 -46.60
CA ASN A 35 108.69 -77.88 -47.42
C ASN A 35 108.94 -79.28 -48.03
N ASP A 36 108.95 -79.32 -49.37
CA ASP A 36 110.00 -79.81 -50.28
C ASP A 36 110.68 -81.20 -50.22
N GLN A 37 110.60 -81.86 -51.40
CA GLN A 37 111.53 -82.82 -52.03
C GLN A 37 111.67 -84.21 -51.37
N GLN A 38 111.71 -85.34 -52.08
CA GLN A 38 111.81 -85.69 -53.52
C GLN A 38 111.31 -87.17 -53.68
N LYS A 39 111.10 -87.86 -54.82
CA LYS A 39 111.38 -87.71 -56.26
C LYS A 39 110.47 -88.69 -57.09
N GLU A 40 110.28 -88.46 -58.39
CA GLU A 40 109.82 -89.34 -59.52
C GLU A 40 109.08 -90.69 -59.21
N MET A 41 107.89 -91.00 -59.76
CA MET A 41 107.65 -91.25 -61.20
C MET A 41 106.14 -91.44 -61.54
N ASN A 42 105.82 -91.34 -62.84
CA ASN A 42 104.65 -91.86 -63.56
C ASN A 42 103.30 -91.12 -63.56
N GLU A 43 102.90 -90.85 -64.81
CA GLU A 43 101.72 -90.14 -65.31
C GLU A 43 100.42 -90.97 -65.22
N SER A 44 99.31 -90.40 -65.73
CA SER A 44 98.09 -91.10 -66.18
C SER A 44 96.96 -91.45 -65.17
N SER A 45 97.01 -91.02 -63.90
CA SER A 45 95.89 -91.25 -62.94
C SER A 45 95.10 -89.99 -62.52
N GLY A 46 95.76 -88.83 -62.43
CA GLY A 46 95.16 -87.63 -61.80
C GLY A 46 93.95 -87.00 -62.51
N GLN A 47 93.87 -87.07 -63.84
CA GLN A 47 92.79 -86.38 -64.57
C GLN A 47 91.43 -87.08 -64.49
N ALA A 48 91.39 -88.41 -64.32
CA ALA A 48 90.13 -89.14 -64.18
C ALA A 48 89.48 -88.91 -62.80
N MET A 49 90.29 -88.88 -61.74
CA MET A 49 89.81 -88.78 -60.36
C MET A 49 89.20 -87.40 -60.04
N VAL A 50 89.74 -86.32 -60.61
CA VAL A 50 89.23 -84.95 -60.41
C VAL A 50 87.87 -84.74 -61.07
N VAL A 51 87.63 -85.32 -62.25
CA VAL A 51 86.33 -85.20 -62.94
C VAL A 51 85.22 -85.91 -62.17
N SER A 52 85.48 -87.13 -61.65
CA SER A 52 84.49 -87.86 -60.84
C SER A 52 84.17 -87.19 -59.51
N LEU A 53 85.16 -86.56 -58.85
CA LEU A 53 84.94 -85.80 -57.62
C LEU A 53 84.11 -84.54 -57.86
N LEU A 54 84.40 -83.77 -58.92
CA LEU A 54 83.63 -82.56 -59.27
C LEU A 54 82.16 -82.88 -59.58
N GLN A 55 81.90 -83.95 -60.35
CA GLN A 55 80.51 -84.39 -60.61
C GLN A 55 79.78 -84.86 -59.35
N GLN A 56 80.46 -85.50 -58.38
CA GLN A 56 79.83 -85.89 -57.12
C GLN A 56 79.54 -84.69 -56.20
N THR A 57 80.39 -83.66 -56.18
CA THR A 57 80.09 -82.42 -55.43
C THR A 57 78.91 -81.66 -56.02
N ASP A 58 78.83 -81.49 -57.35
CA ASP A 58 77.71 -80.80 -58.01
C ASP A 58 76.37 -81.54 -57.77
N GLN A 59 76.39 -82.88 -57.78
CA GLN A 59 75.21 -83.70 -57.53
C GLN A 59 74.72 -83.62 -56.08
N ASN A 60 75.64 -83.55 -55.12
CA ASN A 60 75.29 -83.42 -53.69
C ASN A 60 74.78 -81.99 -53.38
N GLU A 61 75.41 -80.95 -53.94
CA GLU A 61 74.94 -79.57 -53.75
C GLU A 61 73.56 -79.31 -54.39
N THR A 62 73.20 -80.06 -55.46
CA THR A 62 71.83 -80.03 -56.00
C THR A 62 70.83 -80.80 -55.11
N ASN A 63 71.22 -81.93 -54.53
CA ASN A 63 70.35 -82.69 -53.61
C ASN A 63 70.05 -81.91 -52.32
N ASP A 64 71.04 -81.26 -51.71
CA ASP A 64 70.84 -80.41 -50.51
C ASP A 64 69.92 -79.21 -50.80
N LYS A 65 70.01 -78.62 -52.00
CA LYS A 65 69.09 -77.55 -52.47
C LYS A 65 67.66 -78.06 -52.69
N ILE A 66 67.49 -79.29 -53.17
CA ILE A 66 66.17 -79.91 -53.35
C ILE A 66 65.52 -80.21 -51.99
N ASP A 67 66.28 -80.71 -51.01
CA ASP A 67 65.72 -81.01 -49.69
C ASP A 67 65.47 -79.76 -48.84
N THR A 68 66.24 -78.67 -49.01
CA THR A 68 65.86 -77.36 -48.44
C THR A 68 64.60 -76.80 -49.10
N LEU A 69 64.48 -76.82 -50.44
CA LEU A 69 63.27 -76.36 -51.15
C LEU A 69 62.00 -77.12 -50.72
N LYS A 70 62.07 -78.44 -50.50
CA LYS A 70 60.93 -79.21 -49.96
C LYS A 70 60.56 -78.75 -48.55
N LYS A 71 61.55 -78.50 -47.70
CA LYS A 71 61.36 -78.08 -46.30
C LYS A 71 60.73 -76.70 -46.21
N ASP A 72 61.16 -75.79 -47.08
CA ASP A 72 60.57 -74.44 -47.21
C ASP A 72 59.12 -74.53 -47.73
N GLN A 73 58.86 -75.41 -48.70
CA GLN A 73 57.51 -75.65 -49.23
C GLN A 73 56.56 -76.25 -48.18
N GLU A 74 57.04 -77.17 -47.34
CA GLU A 74 56.28 -77.71 -46.20
C GLU A 74 56.04 -76.64 -45.12
N GLN A 75 57.04 -75.82 -44.80
CA GLN A 75 56.88 -74.69 -43.87
C GLN A 75 55.86 -73.66 -44.39
N GLU A 76 55.87 -73.35 -45.69
CA GLU A 76 54.91 -72.41 -46.26
C GLU A 76 53.48 -72.98 -46.30
N GLN A 77 53.30 -74.28 -46.57
CA GLN A 77 52.00 -74.94 -46.39
C GLN A 77 51.51 -74.87 -44.95
N PHE A 78 52.38 -75.09 -43.97
CA PHE A 78 52.03 -75.00 -42.55
C PHE A 78 51.69 -73.56 -42.14
N ALA A 79 52.45 -72.57 -42.61
CA ALA A 79 52.18 -71.16 -42.38
C ALA A 79 50.86 -70.70 -43.02
N ASN A 80 50.53 -71.19 -44.22
CA ASN A 80 49.23 -70.95 -44.87
C ASN A 80 48.07 -71.54 -44.04
N MET A 81 48.23 -72.75 -43.50
CA MET A 81 47.22 -73.40 -42.65
C MET A 81 47.00 -72.64 -41.33
N ILE A 82 48.06 -72.15 -40.68
CA ILE A 82 47.96 -71.29 -39.50
C ILE A 82 47.18 -70.00 -39.84
N ARG A 83 47.53 -69.34 -40.95
CA ARG A 83 46.85 -68.10 -41.38
C ARG A 83 45.36 -68.30 -41.64
N GLU A 84 44.96 -69.45 -42.19
CA GLU A 84 43.55 -69.83 -42.32
C GLU A 84 42.85 -70.04 -40.97
N MET A 85 43.51 -70.68 -40.01
CA MET A 85 42.93 -70.88 -38.67
C MET A 85 42.76 -69.56 -37.93
N GLU A 86 43.75 -68.68 -37.98
CA GLU A 86 43.68 -67.32 -37.42
C GLU A 86 42.56 -66.50 -38.05
N GLN A 87 42.41 -66.56 -39.38
CA GLN A 87 41.33 -65.86 -40.10
C GLN A 87 39.94 -66.42 -39.71
N LYS A 88 39.79 -67.74 -39.58
CA LYS A 88 38.54 -68.38 -39.12
C LYS A 88 38.19 -67.98 -37.68
N GLN A 89 39.18 -67.95 -36.79
CA GLN A 89 39.01 -67.51 -35.40
C GLN A 89 38.59 -66.03 -35.32
N LYS A 90 39.26 -65.16 -36.09
CA LYS A 90 38.94 -63.73 -36.14
C LYS A 90 37.52 -63.48 -36.67
N ASN A 91 37.14 -64.12 -37.77
CA ASN A 91 35.79 -64.01 -38.33
C ASN A 91 34.71 -64.44 -37.29
N GLY A 92 34.96 -65.51 -36.54
CA GLY A 92 34.07 -65.98 -35.47
C GLY A 92 33.97 -65.01 -34.29
N GLN A 93 35.05 -64.32 -33.92
CA GLN A 93 35.01 -63.24 -32.93
C GLN A 93 34.20 -62.03 -33.43
N GLU A 94 34.42 -61.58 -34.66
CA GLU A 94 33.67 -60.45 -35.25
C GLU A 94 32.17 -60.77 -35.40
N GLU A 95 31.80 -62.02 -35.66
CA GLU A 95 30.40 -62.47 -35.66
C GLU A 95 29.81 -62.49 -34.23
N LEU A 96 30.55 -62.99 -33.23
CA LEU A 96 30.12 -62.98 -31.84
C LEU A 96 29.93 -61.56 -31.30
N GLU A 97 30.85 -60.64 -31.58
CA GLU A 97 30.74 -59.23 -31.18
C GLU A 97 29.52 -58.54 -31.83
N ARG A 98 29.28 -58.75 -33.13
CA ARG A 98 28.08 -58.24 -33.81
C ARG A 98 26.78 -58.76 -33.18
N ASN A 99 26.73 -60.05 -32.83
CA ASN A 99 25.56 -60.65 -32.18
C ASN A 99 25.33 -60.11 -30.75
N ILE A 100 26.41 -59.88 -29.99
CA ILE A 100 26.32 -59.24 -28.66
C ILE A 100 25.84 -57.79 -28.80
N GLN A 101 26.41 -57.00 -29.72
CA GLN A 101 26.02 -55.61 -29.93
C GLN A 101 24.55 -55.49 -30.34
N ALA A 102 24.08 -56.28 -31.31
CA ALA A 102 22.68 -56.30 -31.71
C ALA A 102 21.72 -56.65 -30.55
N MET A 103 22.12 -57.55 -29.66
CA MET A 103 21.35 -57.90 -28.46
C MET A 103 21.29 -56.74 -27.45
N VAL A 104 22.41 -56.04 -27.26
CA VAL A 104 22.51 -54.85 -26.39
C VAL A 104 21.64 -53.72 -26.93
N ASP A 105 21.77 -53.39 -28.22
CA ASP A 105 20.98 -52.34 -28.88
C ASP A 105 19.48 -52.64 -28.81
N THR A 106 19.08 -53.89 -29.04
CA THR A 106 17.67 -54.32 -28.93
C THR A 106 17.14 -54.15 -27.51
N LYS A 107 17.92 -54.51 -26.48
CA LYS A 107 17.52 -54.33 -25.07
C LYS A 107 17.48 -52.85 -24.67
N LEU A 108 18.46 -52.06 -25.11
CA LEU A 108 18.54 -50.62 -24.84
C LEU A 108 17.33 -49.90 -25.44
N LYS A 109 17.03 -50.15 -26.72
CA LYS A 109 15.88 -49.55 -27.42
C LYS A 109 14.54 -49.95 -26.78
N LYS A 110 14.41 -51.20 -26.31
CA LYS A 110 13.23 -51.64 -25.54
C LYS A 110 13.10 -50.94 -24.19
N CYS A 111 14.21 -50.66 -23.51
CA CYS A 111 14.24 -49.90 -22.26
C CYS A 111 13.83 -48.43 -22.48
N GLN A 112 14.47 -47.78 -23.47
CA GLN A 112 14.18 -46.39 -23.88
C GLN A 112 12.70 -46.20 -24.26
N ASN A 113 12.15 -47.09 -25.10
CA ASN A 113 10.73 -47.02 -25.47
C ASN A 113 9.80 -47.10 -24.26
N LYS A 114 10.11 -47.96 -23.27
CA LYS A 114 9.31 -48.09 -22.04
C LYS A 114 9.45 -46.86 -21.13
N GLN A 115 10.64 -46.26 -21.03
CA GLN A 115 10.82 -44.99 -20.33
C GLN A 115 10.03 -43.86 -21.01
N GLN A 116 10.09 -43.75 -22.35
CA GLN A 116 9.36 -42.73 -23.10
C GLN A 116 7.84 -42.88 -22.93
N GLN A 117 7.32 -44.11 -22.95
CA GLN A 117 5.89 -44.35 -22.73
C GLN A 117 5.43 -43.90 -21.33
N ASN A 118 6.22 -44.19 -20.29
CA ASN A 118 5.94 -43.70 -18.94
C ASN A 118 6.00 -42.17 -18.83
N ILE A 119 6.96 -41.53 -19.52
CA ILE A 119 7.07 -40.06 -19.57
C ILE A 119 5.81 -39.48 -20.21
N ASN A 120 5.36 -40.02 -21.35
CA ASN A 120 4.18 -39.53 -22.06
C ASN A 120 2.90 -39.64 -21.18
N GLU A 121 2.68 -40.77 -20.50
CA GLU A 121 1.55 -40.91 -19.55
C GLU A 121 1.60 -39.89 -18.39
N LEU A 122 2.79 -39.63 -17.85
CA LEU A 122 2.97 -38.64 -16.79
C LEU A 122 2.72 -37.21 -17.30
N THR A 123 3.15 -36.91 -18.52
CA THR A 123 2.90 -35.62 -19.19
C THR A 123 1.41 -35.38 -19.43
N GLU A 124 0.65 -36.37 -19.93
CA GLU A 124 -0.81 -36.22 -20.09
C GLU A 124 -1.52 -35.97 -18.74
N LYS A 125 -1.17 -36.74 -17.69
CA LYS A 125 -1.74 -36.56 -16.34
C LYS A 125 -1.40 -35.18 -15.75
N LEU A 126 -0.20 -34.68 -16.00
CA LEU A 126 0.23 -33.35 -15.56
C LEU A 126 -0.54 -32.25 -16.31
N ASN A 127 -0.63 -32.34 -17.64
CA ASN A 127 -1.36 -31.37 -18.46
C ASN A 127 -2.85 -31.32 -18.08
N GLY A 128 -3.53 -32.46 -17.93
CA GLY A 128 -4.93 -32.48 -17.48
C GLY A 128 -5.13 -31.89 -16.07
N SER A 129 -4.12 -31.96 -15.21
CA SER A 129 -4.14 -31.31 -13.89
C SER A 129 -3.93 -29.79 -13.99
N ILE A 130 -3.05 -29.35 -14.90
CA ILE A 130 -2.83 -27.92 -15.21
C ILE A 130 -4.09 -27.30 -15.80
N ASP A 131 -4.77 -27.98 -16.72
CA ASP A 131 -6.02 -27.50 -17.33
C ASP A 131 -7.13 -27.33 -16.29
N GLN A 132 -7.27 -28.28 -15.35
CA GLN A 132 -8.22 -28.16 -14.24
C GLN A 132 -7.90 -27.02 -13.27
N LEU A 133 -6.61 -26.79 -12.97
CA LEU A 133 -6.19 -25.65 -12.14
C LEU A 133 -6.41 -24.32 -12.86
N SER A 134 -6.13 -24.26 -14.16
CA SER A 134 -6.39 -23.09 -15.01
C SER A 134 -7.88 -22.73 -15.01
N LEU A 135 -8.77 -23.72 -15.22
CA LEU A 135 -10.21 -23.53 -15.18
C LEU A 135 -10.70 -23.01 -13.82
N LYS A 136 -10.23 -23.61 -12.71
CA LYS A 136 -10.57 -23.15 -11.35
C LYS A 136 -10.08 -21.74 -11.06
N ASN A 137 -8.88 -21.38 -11.52
CA ASN A 137 -8.37 -20.01 -11.38
C ASN A 137 -9.19 -19.01 -12.19
N GLN A 138 -9.69 -19.41 -13.37
CA GLN A 138 -10.61 -18.58 -14.17
C GLN A 138 -11.97 -18.40 -13.48
N GLU A 139 -12.55 -19.46 -12.92
CA GLU A 139 -13.78 -19.39 -12.12
C GLU A 139 -13.61 -18.48 -10.89
N LEU A 140 -12.48 -18.61 -10.18
CA LEU A 140 -12.15 -17.77 -9.01
C LEU A 140 -11.97 -16.30 -9.40
N SER A 141 -11.31 -16.02 -10.53
CA SER A 141 -11.15 -14.67 -11.08
C SER A 141 -12.51 -14.04 -11.42
N ASN A 142 -13.38 -14.79 -12.11
CA ASN A 142 -14.75 -14.35 -12.41
C ASN A 142 -15.56 -14.07 -11.14
N ALA A 143 -15.43 -14.92 -10.11
CA ALA A 143 -16.08 -14.73 -8.81
C ALA A 143 -15.54 -13.48 -8.07
N HIS A 144 -14.23 -13.21 -8.15
CA HIS A 144 -13.62 -12.01 -7.59
C HIS A 144 -14.15 -10.74 -8.26
N MET A 145 -14.19 -10.71 -9.61
CA MET A 145 -14.76 -9.59 -10.38
C MET A 145 -16.21 -9.31 -9.98
N ALA A 146 -17.05 -10.35 -9.88
CA ALA A 146 -18.45 -10.20 -9.46
C ALA A 146 -18.60 -9.73 -8.00
N LEU A 147 -17.67 -10.08 -7.12
CA LEU A 147 -17.63 -9.58 -5.74
C LEU A 147 -17.26 -8.09 -5.70
N GLN A 148 -16.28 -7.69 -6.52
CA GLN A 148 -15.82 -6.30 -6.62
C GLN A 148 -16.93 -5.39 -7.16
N THR A 149 -17.65 -5.77 -8.22
CA THR A 149 -18.80 -5.00 -8.73
C THR A 149 -19.87 -4.79 -7.65
N LYS A 150 -20.18 -5.81 -6.84
CA LYS A 150 -21.14 -5.67 -5.73
C LYS A 150 -20.64 -4.75 -4.61
N MET A 151 -19.32 -4.70 -4.38
CA MET A 151 -18.71 -3.79 -3.42
C MET A 151 -18.78 -2.33 -3.91
N GLU A 152 -18.55 -2.10 -5.21
CA GLU A 152 -18.72 -0.80 -5.86
C GLU A 152 -20.19 -0.33 -5.85
N GLU A 153 -21.15 -1.21 -6.16
CA GLU A 153 -22.60 -0.94 -6.02
C GLU A 153 -22.97 -0.54 -4.59
N TYR A 154 -22.43 -1.26 -3.59
CA TYR A 154 -22.69 -0.97 -2.18
C TYR A 154 -22.11 0.39 -1.75
N GLN A 155 -20.88 0.71 -2.17
CA GLN A 155 -20.25 2.01 -1.92
C GLN A 155 -21.03 3.16 -2.57
N ASN A 156 -21.45 3.00 -3.83
CA ASN A 156 -22.28 3.99 -4.53
C ASN A 156 -23.61 4.24 -3.81
N LYS A 157 -24.25 3.18 -3.29
CA LYS A 157 -25.50 3.29 -2.51
C LYS A 157 -25.29 3.95 -1.15
N GLN A 158 -24.16 3.71 -0.48
CA GLN A 158 -23.78 4.47 0.71
C GLN A 158 -23.57 5.95 0.40
N GLN A 159 -22.85 6.27 -0.67
CA GLN A 159 -22.59 7.66 -1.07
C GLN A 159 -23.90 8.42 -1.37
N GLN A 160 -24.81 7.83 -2.16
CA GLN A 160 -26.14 8.41 -2.40
C GLN A 160 -26.93 8.68 -1.10
N THR A 161 -26.80 7.81 -0.10
CA THR A 161 -27.45 8.01 1.20
C THR A 161 -26.82 9.17 1.97
N ILE A 162 -25.50 9.32 1.91
CA ILE A 162 -24.76 10.45 2.49
C ILE A 162 -25.15 11.76 1.81
N ASP A 163 -25.23 11.77 0.48
CA ASP A 163 -25.59 12.95 -0.31
C ASP A 163 -27.04 13.41 -0.01
N GLU A 164 -28.01 12.48 0.03
CA GLU A 164 -29.38 12.79 0.45
C GLU A 164 -29.47 13.38 1.87
N LEU A 165 -28.73 12.82 2.83
CA LEU A 165 -28.73 13.31 4.21
C LEU A 165 -28.06 14.67 4.32
N THR A 166 -26.98 14.89 3.57
CA THR A 166 -26.26 16.17 3.51
C THR A 166 -27.15 17.26 2.95
N GLU A 167 -27.90 16.98 1.88
CA GLU A 167 -28.82 17.95 1.27
C GLU A 167 -30.03 18.25 2.18
N LYS A 168 -30.63 17.24 2.83
CA LYS A 168 -31.67 17.44 3.84
C LYS A 168 -31.19 18.30 5.02
N LEU A 169 -29.93 18.12 5.44
CA LEU A 169 -29.31 18.93 6.48
C LEU A 169 -29.07 20.37 6.01
N ARG A 170 -28.56 20.57 4.79
CA ARG A 170 -28.36 21.90 4.18
C ARG A 170 -29.66 22.71 4.14
N VAL A 171 -30.74 22.11 3.61
CA VAL A 171 -32.07 22.74 3.55
C VAL A 171 -32.60 23.07 4.94
N SER A 172 -32.39 22.18 5.93
CA SER A 172 -32.81 22.43 7.31
C SER A 172 -32.06 23.61 7.96
N ILE A 173 -30.75 23.75 7.68
CA ILE A 173 -29.94 24.87 8.16
C ILE A 173 -30.39 26.19 7.50
N GLU A 174 -30.66 26.18 6.19
CA GLU A 174 -31.14 27.37 5.47
C GLU A 174 -32.52 27.84 5.98
N GLN A 175 -33.45 26.91 6.22
CA GLN A 175 -34.75 27.23 6.84
C GLN A 175 -34.61 27.81 8.25
N LEU A 176 -33.70 27.28 9.07
CA LEU A 176 -33.43 27.81 10.41
C LEU A 176 -32.82 29.22 10.36
N SER A 177 -31.86 29.47 9.46
CA SER A 177 -31.28 30.81 9.24
C SER A 177 -32.34 31.83 8.82
N LEU A 178 -33.18 31.50 7.83
CA LEU A 178 -34.28 32.36 7.38
C LEU A 178 -35.23 32.71 8.52
N LYS A 179 -35.65 31.71 9.31
CA LYS A 179 -36.54 31.93 10.46
C LYS A 179 -35.90 32.81 11.54
N HIS A 180 -34.61 32.61 11.81
CA HIS A 180 -33.87 33.43 12.78
C HIS A 180 -33.75 34.89 12.31
N GLN A 181 -33.56 35.12 11.01
CA GLN A 181 -33.51 36.45 10.42
C GLN A 181 -34.90 37.14 10.46
N GLU A 182 -35.99 36.43 10.13
CA GLU A 182 -37.35 36.95 10.31
C GLU A 182 -37.67 37.34 11.75
N GLU A 183 -37.26 36.52 12.73
CA GLU A 183 -37.47 36.82 14.16
C GLU A 183 -36.66 38.04 14.60
N HIS A 184 -35.41 38.18 14.11
CA HIS A 184 -34.58 39.35 14.38
C HIS A 184 -35.15 40.64 13.76
N GLU A 185 -35.64 40.60 12.51
CA GLU A 185 -36.31 41.74 11.88
C GLU A 185 -37.60 42.14 12.61
N LYS A 186 -38.42 41.16 13.03
CA LYS A 186 -39.62 41.43 13.86
C LYS A 186 -39.27 42.09 15.19
N GLN A 187 -38.20 41.65 15.86
CA GLN A 187 -37.72 42.29 17.10
C GLN A 187 -37.18 43.71 16.85
N SER A 188 -36.41 43.91 15.78
CA SER A 188 -35.88 45.23 15.40
C SER A 188 -37.01 46.23 15.14
N ASN A 189 -38.01 45.82 14.35
CA ASN A 189 -39.18 46.66 14.04
C ASN A 189 -40.02 46.96 15.28
N ALA A 190 -40.20 45.99 16.18
CA ALA A 190 -40.88 46.21 17.45
C ALA A 190 -40.12 47.19 18.37
N HIS A 191 -38.78 47.15 18.37
CA HIS A 191 -37.95 48.08 19.13
C HIS A 191 -38.00 49.51 18.56
N GLU A 192 -37.98 49.67 17.23
CA GLU A 192 -38.13 50.97 16.57
C GLU A 192 -39.50 51.60 16.89
N ASN A 193 -40.58 50.81 16.84
CA ASN A 193 -41.93 51.26 17.21
C ASN A 193 -42.02 51.69 18.67
N LEU A 194 -41.51 50.89 19.61
CA LEU A 194 -41.48 51.24 21.05
C LEU A 194 -40.68 52.52 21.32
N LYS A 195 -39.61 52.77 20.56
CA LYS A 195 -38.76 53.96 20.69
C LYS A 195 -39.48 55.23 20.22
N GLU A 196 -40.26 55.16 19.15
CA GLU A 196 -41.12 56.28 18.73
C GLU A 196 -42.34 56.46 19.67
N GLU A 197 -42.93 55.39 20.18
CA GLU A 197 -44.02 55.48 21.18
C GLU A 197 -43.55 56.14 22.49
N LEU A 198 -42.37 55.76 23.01
CA LEU A 198 -41.72 56.41 24.15
C LEU A 198 -41.40 57.89 23.91
N LYS A 199 -41.12 58.27 22.66
CA LYS A 199 -40.80 59.64 22.25
C LYS A 199 -42.06 60.50 22.19
N GLU A 200 -43.18 59.97 21.71
CA GLU A 200 -44.49 60.64 21.82
C GLU A 200 -44.98 60.72 23.27
N GLN A 201 -44.79 59.68 24.07
CA GLN A 201 -45.11 59.71 25.51
C GLN A 201 -44.34 60.83 26.23
N ARG A 202 -43.03 60.97 25.98
CA ARG A 202 -42.21 62.07 26.52
C ARG A 202 -42.70 63.46 26.11
N LYS A 203 -43.22 63.63 24.88
CA LYS A 203 -43.84 64.89 24.45
C LYS A 203 -45.14 65.16 25.22
N MET A 204 -45.98 64.15 25.40
CA MET A 204 -47.23 64.27 26.15
C MET A 204 -46.98 64.60 27.63
N ASP A 205 -45.99 63.97 28.25
CA ASP A 205 -45.59 64.25 29.63
C ASP A 205 -45.07 65.70 29.77
N ALA A 206 -44.27 66.19 28.81
CA ALA A 206 -43.80 67.57 28.79
C ALA A 206 -44.95 68.57 28.58
N LEU A 207 -45.90 68.28 27.69
CA LEU A 207 -47.08 69.12 27.47
C LEU A 207 -47.97 69.18 28.72
N LYS A 208 -48.13 68.05 29.41
CA LYS A 208 -48.84 67.97 30.68
C LYS A 208 -48.13 68.80 31.76
N GLN A 209 -46.81 68.66 31.91
CA GLN A 209 -46.03 69.46 32.86
C GLN A 209 -46.16 70.97 32.56
N GLN A 210 -46.18 71.38 31.29
CA GLN A 210 -46.43 72.77 30.89
C GLN A 210 -47.86 73.24 31.25
N THR A 211 -48.85 72.35 31.16
CA THR A 211 -50.25 72.63 31.55
C THR A 211 -50.38 72.79 33.07
N ASP A 212 -49.79 71.86 33.84
CA ASP A 212 -49.77 71.90 35.31
C ASP A 212 -49.04 73.17 35.82
N GLN A 213 -47.98 73.59 35.13
CA GLN A 213 -47.26 74.85 35.39
C GLN A 213 -48.15 76.08 35.12
N MET A 214 -48.94 76.07 34.04
CA MET A 214 -49.86 77.16 33.71
C MET A 214 -50.98 77.30 34.74
N GLU A 215 -51.63 76.19 35.13
CA GLU A 215 -52.67 76.21 36.18
C GLU A 215 -52.10 76.64 37.55
N THR A 216 -50.83 76.33 37.82
CA THR A 216 -50.13 76.81 39.01
C THR A 216 -49.91 78.33 38.95
N ASN A 217 -49.54 78.89 37.80
CA ASN A 217 -49.39 80.32 37.61
C ASN A 217 -50.74 81.06 37.75
N ASP A 218 -51.81 80.53 37.16
CA ASP A 218 -53.17 81.09 37.29
C ASP A 218 -53.63 81.15 38.76
N LYS A 219 -53.33 80.09 39.55
CA LYS A 219 -53.58 80.08 41.00
C LYS A 219 -52.74 81.10 41.75
N ILE A 220 -51.46 81.28 41.38
CA ILE A 220 -50.58 82.31 41.96
C ILE A 220 -51.14 83.71 41.69
N ASP A 221 -51.63 83.98 40.48
CA ASP A 221 -52.17 85.30 40.12
C ASP A 221 -53.53 85.56 40.77
N SER A 222 -54.38 84.55 40.96
CA SER A 222 -55.57 84.66 41.82
C SER A 222 -55.18 84.99 43.27
N LEU A 223 -54.21 84.28 43.84
CA LEU A 223 -53.71 84.51 45.21
C LEU A 223 -53.14 85.93 45.39
N LYS A 224 -52.40 86.45 44.41
CA LYS A 224 -51.93 87.85 44.42
C LYS A 224 -53.10 88.83 44.44
N LYS A 225 -54.13 88.59 43.62
CA LYS A 225 -55.32 89.43 43.56
C LYS A 225 -56.09 89.42 44.90
N ASP A 226 -56.28 88.24 45.49
CA ASP A 226 -56.93 88.07 46.79
C ASP A 226 -56.14 88.77 47.91
N GLN A 227 -54.80 88.65 47.91
CA GLN A 227 -53.93 89.40 48.84
C GLN A 227 -54.02 90.93 48.62
N GLN A 228 -54.07 91.39 47.37
CA GLN A 228 -54.18 92.80 47.04
C GLN A 228 -55.53 93.39 47.48
N GLU A 229 -56.62 92.63 47.34
CA GLU A 229 -57.95 92.98 47.85
C GLU A 229 -58.02 92.94 49.38
N GLN A 230 -57.34 91.99 50.03
CA GLN A 230 -57.17 91.96 51.49
C GLN A 230 -56.40 93.19 52.00
N PHE A 231 -55.30 93.59 51.35
CA PHE A 231 -54.60 94.84 51.67
C PHE A 231 -55.51 96.07 51.49
N ALA A 232 -56.31 96.12 50.42
CA ALA A 232 -57.27 97.21 50.19
C ALA A 232 -58.44 97.23 51.19
N ASN A 233 -58.82 96.08 51.76
CA ASN A 233 -59.77 95.99 52.87
C ASN A 233 -59.14 96.51 54.17
N ASN A 234 -57.92 96.09 54.51
CA ASN A 234 -57.20 96.55 55.71
C ASN A 234 -56.96 98.08 55.71
N ILE A 235 -56.69 98.68 54.54
CA ILE A 235 -56.60 100.14 54.40
C ILE A 235 -57.95 100.80 54.69
N ARG A 236 -59.05 100.29 54.13
CA ARG A 236 -60.41 100.78 54.41
C ARG A 236 -60.81 100.65 55.88
N GLU A 237 -60.38 99.60 56.58
CA GLU A 237 -60.61 99.44 58.02
C GLU A 237 -59.81 100.45 58.86
N MET A 238 -58.55 100.75 58.50
CA MET A 238 -57.80 101.84 59.13
C MET A 238 -58.45 103.21 58.91
N GLU A 239 -58.90 103.50 57.68
CA GLU A 239 -59.62 104.73 57.36
C GLU A 239 -60.94 104.83 58.16
N HIS A 240 -61.68 103.71 58.29
CA HIS A 240 -62.89 103.65 59.10
C HIS A 240 -62.59 103.93 60.58
N THR A 241 -61.55 103.32 61.13
CA THR A 241 -61.18 103.46 62.55
C THR A 241 -60.71 104.88 62.87
N GLN A 242 -59.93 105.52 61.98
CA GLN A 242 -59.58 106.94 62.11
C GLN A 242 -60.82 107.84 62.04
N LYS A 243 -61.78 107.52 61.16
CA LYS A 243 -63.01 108.29 61.00
C LYS A 243 -63.95 108.15 62.20
N GLU A 244 -64.05 106.96 62.79
CA GLU A 244 -64.75 106.73 64.05
C GLU A 244 -64.08 107.43 65.24
N GLU A 245 -62.74 107.45 65.31
CA GLU A 245 -62.05 108.19 66.38
C GLU A 245 -62.26 109.71 66.24
N LEU A 246 -62.31 110.23 65.00
CA LEU A 246 -62.65 111.62 64.72
C LEU A 246 -64.11 111.94 65.11
N GLN A 247 -65.05 111.03 64.78
CA GLN A 247 -66.47 111.16 65.13
C GLN A 247 -66.67 111.11 66.66
N ARG A 248 -65.95 110.23 67.38
CA ARG A 248 -65.99 110.12 68.84
C ARG A 248 -65.53 111.41 69.53
N LYS A 249 -64.52 112.08 68.98
CA LYS A 249 -64.05 113.41 69.43
C LYS A 249 -65.08 114.52 69.13
N MET A 250 -65.85 114.39 68.05
CA MET A 250 -66.94 115.32 67.72
C MET A 250 -68.17 115.14 68.63
N ASP A 251 -68.49 113.89 69.01
CA ASP A 251 -69.60 113.57 69.92
C ASP A 251 -69.29 113.95 71.38
N GLU A 252 -68.03 113.91 71.82
CA GLU A 252 -67.61 114.45 73.13
C GLU A 252 -67.75 116.00 73.18
N LEU A 253 -67.46 116.71 72.08
CA LEU A 253 -67.72 118.15 71.96
C LEU A 253 -69.22 118.47 71.96
N LEU A 254 -70.04 117.71 71.24
CA LEU A 254 -71.50 117.87 71.23
C LEU A 254 -72.12 117.63 72.61
N LYS A 255 -71.65 116.64 73.38
CA LYS A 255 -72.11 116.39 74.76
C LYS A 255 -71.76 117.52 75.74
N SER A 256 -70.69 118.28 75.50
CA SER A 256 -70.34 119.47 76.30
C SER A 256 -71.28 120.66 76.03
N VAL A 257 -71.88 120.73 74.84
CA VAL A 257 -72.78 121.83 74.43
C VAL A 257 -74.26 121.51 74.69
N GLN A 258 -74.68 120.25 74.55
CA GLN A 258 -76.08 119.84 74.74
C GLN A 258 -76.56 119.92 76.20
N ALA A 259 -75.65 119.98 77.18
CA ALA A 259 -75.99 120.09 78.60
C ALA A 259 -76.56 121.46 79.05
N MET A 260 -76.71 122.43 78.13
CA MET A 260 -77.07 123.82 78.47
C MET A 260 -78.44 124.29 77.93
N VAL A 261 -79.15 123.49 77.11
CA VAL A 261 -80.34 123.98 76.36
C VAL A 261 -81.64 123.23 76.66
N ASP A 262 -81.61 122.02 77.22
CA ASP A 262 -82.82 121.21 77.45
C ASP A 262 -83.52 121.51 78.78
N ALA A 263 -84.26 122.63 78.81
CA ALA A 263 -85.32 122.88 79.77
C ALA A 263 -86.66 123.14 79.06
N LYS A 264 -87.68 122.35 79.44
CA LYS A 264 -89.14 122.55 79.26
C LYS A 264 -89.83 121.83 78.07
N LEU A 265 -90.62 120.79 78.43
CA LEU A 265 -91.87 120.24 77.84
C LEU A 265 -92.07 120.25 76.30
N GLY A 266 -92.55 119.18 75.64
CA GLY A 266 -93.04 117.87 76.10
C GLY A 266 -94.11 117.28 75.15
N HIS A 267 -94.36 115.96 75.24
CA HIS A 267 -95.42 115.20 74.54
C HIS A 267 -95.36 115.13 72.97
N GLN A 268 -95.99 114.18 72.27
CA GLN A 268 -96.29 112.76 72.53
C GLN A 268 -96.79 112.08 71.22
N LYS A 269 -96.18 110.95 70.84
CA LYS A 269 -96.66 109.84 69.97
C LYS A 269 -97.58 110.11 68.74
N LEU A 270 -97.17 109.57 67.59
CA LEU A 270 -97.91 108.58 66.77
C LEU A 270 -96.87 107.91 65.84
N SER A 271 -96.61 106.60 65.80
CA SER A 271 -97.46 105.40 65.76
C SER A 271 -98.30 105.27 64.49
N ASN A 272 -97.70 104.76 63.40
CA ASN A 272 -98.16 103.53 62.69
C ASN A 272 -97.43 103.32 61.34
N ALA A 273 -96.61 102.27 61.24
CA ALA A 273 -96.12 101.71 59.96
C ALA A 273 -95.92 100.18 59.98
N ASN A 274 -96.56 99.46 60.92
CA ASN A 274 -96.41 98.02 61.10
C ASN A 274 -97.28 97.19 60.13
N LYS A 275 -97.11 97.38 58.81
CA LYS A 275 -97.79 96.59 57.76
C LYS A 275 -96.96 96.26 56.50
N PHE A 276 -95.64 96.48 56.48
CA PHE A 276 -94.80 96.19 55.30
C PHE A 276 -93.82 95.01 55.46
N ALA A 277 -93.49 94.59 56.68
CA ALA A 277 -92.44 93.57 56.94
C ALA A 277 -92.85 92.11 56.67
N GLU A 278 -94.14 91.79 56.59
CA GLU A 278 -94.64 90.41 56.45
C GLU A 278 -94.61 89.92 54.98
N LEU A 279 -94.78 90.85 54.02
CA LEU A 279 -95.11 90.51 52.62
C LEU A 279 -93.86 90.28 51.74
N GLU A 280 -92.70 90.85 52.08
CA GLU A 280 -91.42 90.54 51.44
C GLU A 280 -90.85 89.18 51.88
N LYS A 281 -91.09 88.79 53.14
CA LYS A 281 -90.56 87.53 53.71
C LYS A 281 -91.10 86.28 52.99
N GLN A 282 -92.34 86.32 52.49
CA GLN A 282 -92.91 85.24 51.67
C GLN A 282 -92.35 85.19 50.24
N LYS A 283 -92.03 86.32 49.61
CA LYS A 283 -91.44 86.33 48.26
C LYS A 283 -90.04 85.70 48.24
N LEU A 284 -89.20 86.05 49.22
CA LEU A 284 -87.84 85.52 49.33
C LEU A 284 -87.81 83.99 49.57
N SER A 285 -88.74 83.47 50.39
CA SER A 285 -88.87 82.04 50.69
C SER A 285 -89.21 81.18 49.46
N ASN A 286 -90.06 81.69 48.56
CA ASN A 286 -90.44 80.96 47.34
C ASN A 286 -89.36 81.02 46.25
N ALA A 287 -88.63 82.13 46.13
CA ALA A 287 -87.49 82.23 45.22
C ALA A 287 -86.38 81.21 45.56
N ASN A 288 -86.06 81.07 46.85
CA ASN A 288 -85.05 80.12 47.32
C ASN A 288 -85.41 78.66 46.99
N LYS A 289 -86.68 78.27 47.17
CA LYS A 289 -87.16 76.92 46.80
C LYS A 289 -87.03 76.63 45.30
N PHE A 290 -87.21 77.63 44.43
CA PHE A 290 -87.09 77.44 42.98
C PHE A 290 -85.63 77.28 42.55
N ALA A 291 -84.71 78.09 43.12
CA ALA A 291 -83.28 77.98 42.87
C ALA A 291 -82.68 76.64 43.34
N GLU A 292 -83.21 76.08 44.44
CA GLU A 292 -82.80 74.76 44.94
C GLU A 292 -83.31 73.63 44.04
N LEU A 293 -84.52 73.76 43.47
CA LEU A 293 -85.10 72.81 42.52
C LEU A 293 -84.36 72.81 41.16
N GLU A 294 -83.90 73.99 40.69
CA GLU A 294 -82.97 74.13 39.56
C GLU A 294 -81.63 73.41 39.82
N LYS A 295 -80.98 73.66 40.97
CA LYS A 295 -79.75 72.95 41.36
C LYS A 295 -79.95 71.44 41.43
N GLN A 296 -81.11 70.98 41.92
CA GLN A 296 -81.44 69.56 42.01
C GLN A 296 -81.63 68.92 40.62
N LYS A 297 -82.26 69.62 39.66
CA LYS A 297 -82.32 69.19 38.25
C LYS A 297 -80.93 69.06 37.64
N LEU A 298 -80.05 70.06 37.82
CA LEU A 298 -78.69 70.02 37.29
C LEU A 298 -77.86 68.88 37.90
N SER A 299 -77.98 68.65 39.21
CA SER A 299 -77.34 67.50 39.89
C SER A 299 -77.81 66.15 39.32
N ASN A 300 -79.11 66.00 39.07
CA ASN A 300 -79.67 64.78 38.50
C ASN A 300 -79.28 64.58 37.03
N ALA A 301 -79.19 65.65 36.24
CA ALA A 301 -78.69 65.61 34.86
C ALA A 301 -77.22 65.14 34.81
N ASN A 302 -76.36 65.65 35.70
CA ASN A 302 -74.97 65.24 35.80
C ASN A 302 -74.83 63.75 36.17
N LYS A 303 -75.61 63.27 37.15
CA LYS A 303 -75.67 61.84 37.51
C LYS A 303 -76.11 60.95 36.33
N PHE A 304 -77.04 61.42 35.52
CA PHE A 304 -77.48 60.68 34.33
C PHE A 304 -76.38 60.60 33.26
N ALA A 305 -75.70 61.71 32.99
CA ALA A 305 -74.57 61.75 32.04
C ALA A 305 -73.39 60.87 32.49
N GLU A 306 -73.14 60.77 33.79
CA GLU A 306 -72.11 59.89 34.34
C GLU A 306 -72.51 58.40 34.25
N LEU A 307 -73.79 58.09 34.44
CA LEU A 307 -74.33 56.73 34.28
C LEU A 307 -74.34 56.28 32.80
N GLU A 308 -74.57 57.19 31.86
CA GLU A 308 -74.35 56.97 30.40
C GLU A 308 -72.88 56.65 30.08
N LYS A 309 -71.92 57.45 30.60
CA LYS A 309 -70.48 57.16 30.45
C LYS A 309 -70.09 55.80 31.04
N GLN A 310 -70.66 55.42 32.17
CA GLN A 310 -70.41 54.14 32.81
C GLN A 310 -70.94 52.96 31.97
N LYS A 311 -72.14 53.07 31.38
CA LYS A 311 -72.65 52.07 30.42
C LYS A 311 -71.71 51.89 29.24
N LEU A 312 -71.24 52.98 28.63
CA LEU A 312 -70.34 52.93 27.48
C LEU A 312 -68.99 52.27 27.85
N SER A 313 -68.42 52.61 29.00
CA SER A 313 -67.19 51.96 29.51
C SER A 313 -67.38 50.45 29.71
N ASN A 314 -68.51 50.04 30.27
CA ASN A 314 -68.80 48.62 30.49
C ASN A 314 -69.06 47.86 29.18
N ALA A 315 -69.71 48.49 28.20
CA ALA A 315 -69.89 47.92 26.86
C ALA A 315 -68.54 47.67 26.15
N ASN A 316 -67.60 48.62 26.24
CA ASN A 316 -66.26 48.46 25.67
C ASN A 316 -65.49 47.30 26.33
N LYS A 317 -65.52 47.19 27.67
CA LYS A 317 -64.92 46.06 28.41
C LYS A 317 -65.50 44.70 28.00
N PHE A 318 -66.81 44.64 27.74
CA PHE A 318 -67.47 43.42 27.28
C PHE A 318 -67.02 43.02 25.87
N ALA A 319 -66.93 43.99 24.94
CA ALA A 319 -66.43 43.75 23.58
C ALA A 319 -64.96 43.27 23.57
N GLU A 320 -64.14 43.76 24.49
CA GLU A 320 -62.74 43.35 24.65
C GLU A 320 -62.61 41.94 25.25
N LEU A 321 -63.47 41.58 26.21
CA LEU A 321 -63.61 40.22 26.73
C LEU A 321 -64.01 39.21 25.64
N GLU A 322 -64.93 39.55 24.74
CA GLU A 322 -65.30 38.68 23.61
C GLU A 322 -64.14 38.51 22.60
N LYS A 323 -63.40 39.58 22.29
CA LYS A 323 -62.16 39.47 21.48
C LYS A 323 -61.13 38.56 22.14
N GLN A 324 -60.97 38.64 23.47
CA GLN A 324 -60.05 37.80 24.22
C GLN A 324 -60.48 36.32 24.21
N LYS A 325 -61.79 36.03 24.36
CA LYS A 325 -62.34 34.67 24.22
C LYS A 325 -62.02 34.07 22.86
N LEU A 326 -62.26 34.83 21.78
CA LEU A 326 -61.98 34.39 20.41
C LEU A 326 -60.48 34.12 20.18
N SER A 327 -59.60 35.01 20.67
CA SER A 327 -58.15 34.81 20.61
C SER A 327 -57.70 33.54 21.34
N ASN A 328 -58.25 33.27 22.52
CA ASN A 328 -57.94 32.08 23.31
C ASN A 328 -58.48 30.79 22.66
N ALA A 329 -59.65 30.84 22.02
CA ALA A 329 -60.20 29.72 21.26
C ALA A 329 -59.30 29.34 20.07
N ASN A 330 -58.79 30.33 19.33
CA ASN A 330 -57.85 30.09 18.23
C ASN A 330 -56.54 29.44 18.71
N LYS A 331 -55.94 29.96 19.79
CA LYS A 331 -54.73 29.36 20.41
C LYS A 331 -54.96 27.91 20.86
N PHE A 332 -56.16 27.57 21.33
CA PHE A 332 -56.49 26.20 21.70
C PHE A 332 -56.59 25.27 20.47
N ALA A 333 -57.17 25.76 19.36
CA ALA A 333 -57.22 25.01 18.10
C ALA A 333 -55.81 24.77 17.51
N GLU A 334 -54.94 25.78 17.54
CA GLU A 334 -53.52 25.65 17.16
C GLU A 334 -52.77 24.62 18.02
N LEU A 335 -53.02 24.61 19.33
CA LEU A 335 -52.41 23.65 20.26
C LEU A 335 -52.82 22.20 19.95
N GLU A 336 -54.11 21.96 19.66
CA GLU A 336 -54.61 20.62 19.34
C GLU A 336 -54.11 20.15 17.96
N GLN A 337 -53.96 21.05 16.98
CA GLN A 337 -53.29 20.74 15.70
C GLN A 337 -51.81 20.36 15.92
N HIS A 338 -51.08 21.09 16.76
CA HIS A 338 -49.68 20.78 17.08
C HIS A 338 -49.54 19.43 17.79
N LYS A 339 -50.47 19.11 18.71
CA LYS A 339 -50.55 17.81 19.39
C LYS A 339 -50.81 16.67 18.40
N GLN A 340 -51.72 16.83 17.43
CA GLN A 340 -51.94 15.85 16.38
C GLN A 340 -50.73 15.68 15.46
N SER A 341 -50.06 16.78 15.08
CA SER A 341 -48.82 16.73 14.29
C SER A 341 -47.72 15.92 14.99
N ASN A 342 -47.56 16.11 16.31
CA ASN A 342 -46.58 15.38 17.09
C ASN A 342 -46.96 13.90 17.29
N ALA A 343 -48.25 13.57 17.40
CA ALA A 343 -48.71 12.18 17.41
C ALA A 343 -48.37 11.44 16.11
N ASN A 344 -48.54 12.10 14.95
CA ASN A 344 -48.17 11.54 13.65
C ASN A 344 -46.65 11.30 13.55
N LYS A 345 -45.83 12.30 13.91
CA LYS A 345 -44.36 12.17 13.94
C LYS A 345 -43.87 11.03 14.85
N PHE A 346 -44.55 10.80 15.97
CA PHE A 346 -44.23 9.69 16.88
C PHE A 346 -44.54 8.33 16.25
N ALA A 347 -45.65 8.20 15.52
CA ALA A 347 -45.99 6.98 14.79
C ALA A 347 -44.99 6.68 13.66
N GLU A 348 -44.56 7.71 12.91
CA GLU A 348 -43.51 7.60 11.89
C GLU A 348 -42.16 7.15 12.49
N LEU A 349 -41.79 7.71 13.65
CA LEU A 349 -40.56 7.35 14.35
C LEU A 349 -40.54 5.87 14.79
N GLU A 350 -41.66 5.37 15.32
CA GLU A 350 -41.77 3.98 15.76
C GLU A 350 -41.79 2.99 14.58
N GLN A 351 -42.38 3.38 13.43
CA GLN A 351 -42.23 2.61 12.17
C GLN A 351 -40.78 2.58 11.69
N HIS A 352 -40.06 3.70 11.73
CA HIS A 352 -38.65 3.76 11.33
C HIS A 352 -37.76 2.91 12.24
N LYS A 353 -38.02 2.91 13.55
CA LYS A 353 -37.36 2.05 14.54
C LYS A 353 -37.59 0.56 14.25
N GLN A 354 -38.82 0.15 13.92
CA GLN A 354 -39.11 -1.24 13.53
C GLN A 354 -38.43 -1.63 12.21
N SER A 355 -38.43 -0.74 11.21
CA SER A 355 -37.72 -0.95 9.94
C SER A 355 -36.22 -1.17 10.16
N ASN A 356 -35.60 -0.38 11.04
CA ASN A 356 -34.18 -0.50 11.34
C ASN A 356 -33.87 -1.77 12.15
N ALA A 357 -34.73 -2.17 13.09
CA ALA A 357 -34.59 -3.45 13.79
C ALA A 357 -34.57 -4.65 12.82
N ASN A 358 -35.43 -4.64 11.80
CA ASN A 358 -35.44 -5.68 10.75
C ASN A 358 -34.13 -5.68 9.94
N LYS A 359 -33.64 -4.49 9.51
CA LYS A 359 -32.35 -4.37 8.79
C LYS A 359 -31.16 -4.88 9.62
N PHE A 360 -31.13 -4.61 10.93
CA PHE A 360 -30.08 -5.14 11.80
C PHE A 360 -30.11 -6.67 11.90
N ALA A 361 -31.30 -7.29 11.91
CA ALA A 361 -31.43 -8.74 11.88
C ALA A 361 -30.93 -9.35 10.55
N GLU A 362 -31.24 -8.73 9.41
CA GLU A 362 -30.74 -9.12 8.08
C GLU A 362 -29.20 -9.05 8.00
N ILE A 363 -28.61 -7.94 8.48
CA ILE A 363 -27.14 -7.79 8.56
C ILE A 363 -26.52 -8.88 9.43
N GLY A 364 -27.13 -9.21 10.57
CA GLY A 364 -26.68 -10.31 11.43
C GLY A 364 -26.65 -11.66 10.73
N GLN A 365 -27.68 -11.97 9.92
CA GLN A 365 -27.73 -13.21 9.13
C GLN A 365 -26.69 -13.23 8.01
N GLN A 366 -26.48 -12.11 7.31
CA GLN A 366 -25.46 -12.00 6.25
C GLN A 366 -24.05 -12.18 6.82
N ASN A 367 -23.75 -11.56 7.98
CA ASN A 367 -22.47 -11.70 8.66
C ASN A 367 -22.20 -13.16 9.08
N ALA A 368 -23.21 -13.88 9.60
CA ALA A 368 -23.08 -15.29 9.94
C ALA A 368 -22.74 -16.17 8.71
N LEU A 369 -23.43 -15.95 7.59
CA LEU A 369 -23.16 -16.65 6.33
C LEU A 369 -21.76 -16.33 5.77
N GLN A 370 -21.29 -15.08 5.94
CA GLN A 370 -19.96 -14.67 5.50
C GLN A 370 -18.86 -15.29 6.37
N GLN A 371 -19.08 -15.39 7.69
CA GLN A 371 -18.17 -16.09 8.60
C GLN A 371 -18.01 -17.57 8.22
N GLU A 372 -19.10 -18.26 7.86
CA GLU A 372 -19.03 -19.66 7.41
C GLU A 372 -18.19 -19.83 6.13
N LYS A 373 -18.28 -18.88 5.19
CA LYS A 373 -17.46 -18.86 3.98
C LYS A 373 -15.98 -18.66 4.28
N VAL A 374 -15.64 -17.76 5.21
CA VAL A 374 -14.25 -17.53 5.65
C VAL A 374 -13.65 -18.81 6.24
N VAL A 375 -14.38 -19.49 7.15
CA VAL A 375 -13.93 -20.77 7.73
C VAL A 375 -13.69 -21.86 6.67
N LYS A 376 -14.53 -21.91 5.63
CA LYS A 376 -14.33 -22.82 4.49
C LYS A 376 -13.07 -22.47 3.67
N LEU A 377 -12.83 -21.19 3.40
CA LEU A 377 -11.64 -20.73 2.68
C LEU A 377 -10.35 -21.00 3.47
N GLU A 378 -10.33 -20.74 4.78
CA GLU A 378 -9.19 -21.08 5.65
C GLU A 378 -8.86 -22.58 5.63
N LYS A 379 -9.87 -23.45 5.54
CA LYS A 379 -9.66 -24.90 5.42
C LYS A 379 -9.00 -25.26 4.08
N TYR A 380 -9.51 -24.73 2.97
CA TYR A 380 -8.91 -24.95 1.65
C TYR A 380 -7.46 -24.45 1.59
N GLN A 381 -7.18 -23.26 2.14
CA GLN A 381 -5.83 -22.70 2.17
C GLN A 381 -4.85 -23.59 2.96
N LYS A 382 -5.29 -24.20 4.07
CA LYS A 382 -4.46 -25.14 4.85
C LYS A 382 -4.20 -26.44 4.09
N GLU A 383 -5.19 -26.98 3.37
CA GLU A 383 -5.03 -28.17 2.52
C GLU A 383 -4.06 -27.89 1.35
N GLU A 384 -4.15 -26.72 0.72
CA GLU A 384 -3.26 -26.30 -0.36
C GLU A 384 -1.81 -26.09 0.12
N GLN A 385 -1.61 -25.42 1.26
CA GLN A 385 -0.27 -25.31 1.88
C GLN A 385 0.35 -26.67 2.18
N LEU A 386 -0.43 -27.64 2.68
CA LEU A 386 0.05 -29.00 2.95
C LEU A 386 0.50 -29.69 1.65
N ASN A 387 -0.26 -29.53 0.57
CA ASN A 387 0.07 -30.07 -0.75
C ASN A 387 1.35 -29.44 -1.32
N ILE A 388 1.54 -28.13 -1.19
CA ILE A 388 2.77 -27.43 -1.61
C ILE A 388 3.98 -27.98 -0.85
N VAL A 389 3.90 -28.13 0.48
CA VAL A 389 4.98 -28.71 1.29
C VAL A 389 5.29 -30.15 0.87
N HIS A 390 4.28 -30.95 0.57
CA HIS A 390 4.46 -32.33 0.10
C HIS A 390 5.11 -32.38 -1.29
N LEU A 391 4.72 -31.50 -2.22
CA LEU A 391 5.32 -31.38 -3.54
C LEU A 391 6.77 -30.90 -3.46
N GLN A 392 7.07 -29.88 -2.65
CA GLN A 392 8.44 -29.42 -2.41
C GLN A 392 9.32 -30.54 -1.88
N LYS A 393 8.85 -31.29 -0.87
CA LYS A 393 9.57 -32.45 -0.34
C LYS A 393 9.80 -33.53 -1.40
N THR A 394 8.81 -33.79 -2.25
CA THR A 394 8.91 -34.74 -3.37
C THR A 394 9.97 -34.28 -4.39
N VAL A 395 9.97 -32.99 -4.77
CA VAL A 395 10.97 -32.41 -5.68
C VAL A 395 12.37 -32.48 -5.09
N THR A 396 12.55 -32.23 -3.80
CA THR A 396 13.84 -32.42 -3.10
C THR A 396 14.31 -33.87 -3.21
N THR A 397 13.46 -34.84 -2.87
CA THR A 397 13.81 -36.26 -3.01
C THR A 397 14.13 -36.67 -4.45
N LEU A 398 13.38 -36.16 -5.45
CA LEU A 398 13.65 -36.40 -6.87
C LEU A 398 15.02 -35.83 -7.34
N ARG A 399 15.44 -34.68 -6.77
CA ARG A 399 16.78 -34.11 -6.98
C ARG A 399 17.87 -34.95 -6.30
N GLU A 400 17.65 -35.40 -5.07
CA GLU A 400 18.60 -36.23 -4.30
C GLU A 400 18.88 -37.58 -4.97
N ILE A 401 17.85 -38.22 -5.54
CA ILE A 401 17.99 -39.49 -6.28
C ILE A 401 18.42 -39.31 -7.74
N GLY A 402 18.75 -38.08 -8.16
CA GLY A 402 19.36 -37.79 -9.47
C GLY A 402 18.44 -37.93 -10.69
N LEU A 403 17.11 -37.97 -10.50
CA LEU A 403 16.15 -38.10 -11.61
C LEU A 403 15.90 -36.78 -12.37
N THR A 404 16.40 -35.66 -11.85
CA THR A 404 16.49 -34.37 -12.56
C THR A 404 17.95 -33.93 -12.63
N PRO A 405 18.45 -33.41 -13.77
CA PRO A 405 19.80 -32.86 -13.83
C PRO A 405 19.95 -31.73 -12.82
N GLN A 406 20.83 -31.90 -11.82
CA GLN A 406 21.10 -30.85 -10.86
C GLN A 406 21.73 -29.66 -11.59
N GLN A 407 21.02 -28.54 -11.67
CA GLN A 407 21.54 -27.25 -12.13
C GLN A 407 22.79 -26.89 -11.32
N ASN A 408 23.66 -26.04 -11.89
CA ASN A 408 24.82 -25.56 -11.14
C ASN A 408 24.35 -24.72 -9.93
N ARG A 409 25.20 -24.60 -8.92
CA ARG A 409 24.92 -23.89 -7.66
C ARG A 409 26.21 -23.49 -6.97
N TRP A 410 26.13 -22.61 -5.98
CA TRP A 410 27.29 -22.22 -5.18
C TRP A 410 27.84 -23.39 -4.37
N ASN A 411 29.17 -23.50 -4.37
CA ASN A 411 29.88 -24.58 -3.71
C ASN A 411 30.25 -24.16 -2.29
N SER A 412 29.61 -24.77 -1.28
CA SER A 412 29.87 -24.47 0.14
C SER A 412 31.31 -24.78 0.59
N THR A 413 32.08 -25.58 -0.15
CA THR A 413 33.52 -25.83 0.13
C THR A 413 34.45 -24.85 -0.59
N ALA A 414 33.92 -24.03 -1.52
CA ALA A 414 34.63 -22.97 -2.23
C ALA A 414 33.92 -21.62 -2.03
N CYS A 415 33.43 -21.41 -0.81
CA CYS A 415 32.74 -20.23 -0.32
C CYS A 415 33.54 -19.65 0.85
N ASP A 416 33.73 -18.33 0.86
CA ASP A 416 34.38 -17.66 1.99
C ASP A 416 33.51 -17.74 3.27
N PRO A 417 34.08 -17.89 4.48
CA PRO A 417 33.31 -18.01 5.72
C PRO A 417 32.44 -16.79 6.08
N SER A 418 32.76 -15.60 5.56
CA SER A 418 31.90 -14.41 5.73
C SER A 418 30.63 -14.44 4.86
N LEU A 419 30.47 -15.43 3.97
CA LEU A 419 29.28 -15.59 3.13
C LEU A 419 28.37 -16.71 3.62
N ALA A 420 27.07 -16.43 3.71
CA ALA A 420 26.02 -17.43 3.90
C ALA A 420 25.36 -17.79 2.56
N LEU A 421 25.02 -19.08 2.41
CA LEU A 421 24.31 -19.64 1.26
C LEU A 421 22.91 -20.11 1.67
N SER A 422 21.93 -20.03 0.76
CA SER A 422 20.60 -20.63 0.98
C SER A 422 20.69 -22.16 1.14
N GLU A 423 19.99 -22.73 2.12
CA GLU A 423 20.23 -24.12 2.56
C GLU A 423 19.94 -25.20 1.49
N LEU A 424 18.89 -25.02 0.69
CA LEU A 424 18.37 -26.08 -0.21
C LEU A 424 18.99 -26.04 -1.61
N ASP A 425 19.02 -24.87 -2.23
CA ASP A 425 19.45 -24.68 -3.62
C ASP A 425 20.86 -24.10 -3.75
N ARG A 426 21.34 -23.38 -2.72
CA ARG A 426 22.60 -22.60 -2.71
C ARG A 426 22.73 -21.72 -3.94
N LEU A 427 21.66 -20.98 -4.25
CA LEU A 427 21.62 -19.97 -5.32
C LEU A 427 21.74 -18.54 -4.76
N ILE A 428 21.22 -18.30 -3.56
CA ILE A 428 21.34 -17.02 -2.87
C ILE A 428 22.64 -16.99 -2.08
N VAL A 429 23.35 -15.86 -2.16
CA VAL A 429 24.56 -15.56 -1.38
C VAL A 429 24.33 -14.26 -0.63
N GLN A 430 24.62 -14.22 0.66
CA GLN A 430 24.55 -13.03 1.50
C GLN A 430 25.86 -12.85 2.28
N HIS A 431 26.39 -11.62 2.32
CA HIS A 431 27.56 -11.30 3.14
C HIS A 431 27.12 -11.03 4.60
N ASN A 432 27.62 -11.88 5.51
CA ASN A 432 27.33 -11.86 6.94
C ASN A 432 28.59 -11.56 7.79
N GLY A 433 29.66 -11.03 7.17
CA GLY A 433 30.87 -10.65 7.87
C GLY A 433 30.64 -9.56 8.92
N PRO A 434 31.56 -9.41 9.90
CA PRO A 434 31.38 -8.46 10.99
C PRO A 434 31.30 -7.01 10.48
N ASN A 435 30.39 -6.21 11.06
CA ASN A 435 30.19 -4.78 10.76
C ASN A 435 31.43 -3.93 11.12
N GLY A 436 32.47 -3.98 10.27
CA GLY A 436 33.72 -3.25 10.40
C GLY A 436 33.92 -2.23 9.26
N LYS A 437 34.71 -1.18 9.53
CA LYS A 437 34.98 -0.10 8.56
C LYS A 437 36.05 -0.48 7.50
N GLY A 438 35.95 -1.65 6.90
CA GLY A 438 36.88 -2.14 5.89
C GLY A 438 36.21 -3.10 4.90
N TYR A 439 36.72 -3.15 3.67
CA TYR A 439 36.23 -4.05 2.63
C TYR A 439 36.63 -5.51 2.93
N ASP A 440 35.70 -6.33 3.39
CA ASP A 440 35.90 -7.77 3.56
C ASP A 440 35.59 -8.47 2.23
N LEU A 441 36.63 -8.71 1.43
CA LEU A 441 36.52 -9.24 0.06
C LEU A 441 36.22 -10.74 0.09
N SER A 442 34.93 -11.08 0.17
CA SER A 442 34.49 -12.47 0.35
C SER A 442 33.92 -13.01 -0.96
N SER A 443 34.55 -14.07 -1.48
CA SER A 443 34.17 -14.69 -2.75
C SER A 443 33.57 -16.10 -2.59
N VAL A 444 32.74 -16.48 -3.56
CA VAL A 444 32.26 -17.87 -3.72
C VAL A 444 32.34 -18.31 -5.18
N ARG A 445 32.63 -19.60 -5.40
CA ARG A 445 32.62 -20.27 -6.71
C ARG A 445 31.50 -21.28 -6.82
N ALA A 446 31.01 -21.51 -8.03
CA ALA A 446 30.03 -22.57 -8.30
C ALA A 446 30.67 -23.97 -8.30
N GLU A 447 29.83 -25.03 -8.27
CA GLU A 447 30.29 -26.43 -8.28
C GLU A 447 30.83 -26.88 -9.66
N LYS A 448 30.16 -26.47 -10.75
CA LYS A 448 30.52 -26.78 -12.14
C LYS A 448 31.24 -25.61 -12.82
N ARG A 449 32.04 -25.93 -13.84
CA ARG A 449 32.86 -25.00 -14.64
C ARG A 449 32.11 -24.50 -15.87
N MET A 450 32.69 -23.51 -16.54
CA MET A 450 32.13 -22.92 -17.76
C MET A 450 31.91 -23.90 -18.94
N PRO A 451 32.75 -24.92 -19.21
CA PRO A 451 32.44 -25.89 -20.27
C PRO A 451 31.19 -26.74 -20.00
N GLU A 452 30.78 -26.84 -18.73
CA GLU A 452 29.58 -27.57 -18.33
C GLU A 452 28.35 -26.67 -18.23
N ASN A 453 28.52 -25.35 -18.01
CA ASN A 453 27.47 -24.32 -18.11
C ASN A 453 28.12 -23.00 -18.61
N PRO A 454 28.05 -22.69 -19.92
CA PRO A 454 28.85 -21.61 -20.52
C PRO A 454 28.35 -20.19 -20.21
N TYR A 455 27.22 -20.06 -19.50
CA TYR A 455 26.63 -18.78 -19.13
C TYR A 455 25.84 -18.92 -17.82
N PHE A 456 25.81 -17.87 -17.03
CA PHE A 456 24.99 -17.73 -15.82
C PHE A 456 24.57 -16.27 -15.62
N GLU A 457 23.48 -16.05 -14.91
CA GLU A 457 22.99 -14.73 -14.53
C GLU A 457 23.01 -14.56 -13.01
N VAL A 458 23.19 -13.33 -12.56
CA VAL A 458 23.17 -12.94 -11.14
C VAL A 458 22.28 -11.73 -10.97
N LYS A 459 21.22 -11.88 -10.20
CA LYS A 459 20.32 -10.81 -9.80
C LYS A 459 20.82 -10.16 -8.51
N ILE A 460 20.86 -8.83 -8.47
CA ILE A 460 21.23 -8.08 -7.28
C ILE A 460 20.00 -7.88 -6.40
N LEU A 461 20.02 -8.42 -5.17
CA LEU A 461 18.91 -8.32 -4.23
C LEU A 461 19.12 -7.18 -3.22
N GLU A 462 20.33 -7.06 -2.67
CA GLU A 462 20.71 -6.01 -1.72
C GLU A 462 22.16 -5.59 -2.03
N GLN A 463 22.48 -4.29 -1.95
CA GLN A 463 23.81 -3.76 -2.27
C GLN A 463 24.19 -2.63 -1.30
N ASN A 464 25.06 -2.95 -0.36
CA ASN A 464 25.66 -2.03 0.59
C ASN A 464 27.10 -1.65 0.19
N GLY A 465 27.74 -2.44 -0.68
CA GLY A 465 29.14 -2.29 -1.06
C GLY A 465 29.44 -2.54 -2.54
N GLY A 466 30.67 -2.99 -2.77
CA GLY A 466 31.14 -3.43 -4.07
C GLY A 466 30.69 -4.86 -4.37
N ILE A 467 30.08 -5.08 -5.53
CA ILE A 467 29.73 -6.41 -6.03
C ILE A 467 30.48 -6.66 -7.32
N LEU A 468 31.15 -7.81 -7.43
CA LEU A 468 31.86 -8.24 -8.63
C LEU A 468 31.36 -9.62 -9.08
N ILE A 469 31.06 -9.76 -10.37
CA ILE A 469 30.53 -10.98 -10.98
C ILE A 469 31.43 -11.38 -12.13
N GLY A 470 31.82 -12.66 -12.20
CA GLY A 470 32.67 -13.14 -13.28
C GLY A 470 33.18 -14.56 -13.12
N LEU A 471 34.45 -14.77 -13.45
CA LEU A 471 35.06 -16.07 -13.69
C LEU A 471 36.36 -16.21 -12.90
N ALA A 472 36.52 -17.32 -12.17
CA ALA A 472 37.72 -17.59 -11.38
C ALA A 472 38.26 -19.01 -11.60
N THR A 473 39.58 -19.18 -11.51
CA THR A 473 40.19 -20.51 -11.39
C THR A 473 40.05 -21.05 -9.96
N LYS A 474 40.16 -22.38 -9.81
CA LYS A 474 40.24 -23.04 -8.49
C LYS A 474 41.42 -22.56 -7.62
N ARG A 475 42.44 -21.92 -8.21
CA ARG A 475 43.60 -21.36 -7.51
C ARG A 475 43.33 -20.00 -6.86
N MET A 476 42.26 -19.30 -7.26
CA MET A 476 41.91 -18.01 -6.66
C MET A 476 41.58 -18.21 -5.18
N ARG A 477 42.26 -17.46 -4.30
CA ARG A 477 41.88 -17.40 -2.88
C ARG A 477 40.50 -16.75 -2.74
N LEU A 478 39.76 -17.10 -1.68
CA LEU A 478 38.40 -16.63 -1.47
C LEU A 478 38.35 -15.23 -0.82
N ASP A 479 39.43 -14.83 -0.13
CA ASP A 479 39.69 -13.50 0.45
C ASP A 479 40.15 -12.45 -0.59
N LYS A 480 39.80 -12.64 -1.87
CA LYS A 480 40.24 -11.81 -3.01
C LYS A 480 39.08 -11.59 -3.96
N MET A 481 39.04 -10.40 -4.56
CA MET A 481 38.03 -10.07 -5.57
C MET A 481 38.27 -10.81 -6.89
N VAL A 482 37.19 -11.28 -7.51
CA VAL A 482 37.23 -11.86 -8.85
C VAL A 482 37.66 -10.80 -9.88
N GLY A 483 38.59 -11.15 -10.76
CA GLY A 483 39.23 -10.23 -11.71
C GLY A 483 40.54 -9.58 -11.19
N GLY A 484 40.86 -9.70 -9.91
CA GLY A 484 42.13 -9.21 -9.36
C GLY A 484 43.31 -10.17 -9.55
N PRO A 485 43.19 -11.46 -9.19
CA PRO A 485 44.25 -12.44 -9.45
C PRO A 485 44.36 -12.85 -10.93
N GLU A 486 45.56 -13.23 -11.35
CA GLU A 486 45.82 -13.69 -12.73
C GLU A 486 44.95 -14.91 -13.12
N GLY A 487 44.45 -14.91 -14.36
CA GLY A 487 43.51 -15.93 -14.84
C GLY A 487 42.11 -15.83 -14.24
N THR A 488 41.75 -14.70 -13.63
CA THR A 488 40.37 -14.41 -13.19
C THR A 488 39.87 -13.14 -13.86
N TYR A 489 38.56 -13.02 -14.03
CA TYR A 489 37.92 -11.96 -14.81
C TYR A 489 36.65 -11.52 -14.08
N GLY A 490 36.40 -10.23 -13.93
CA GLY A 490 35.27 -9.75 -13.12
C GLY A 490 34.70 -8.42 -13.56
N TYR A 491 33.38 -8.31 -13.59
CA TYR A 491 32.64 -7.08 -13.83
C TYR A 491 32.16 -6.52 -12.49
N ALA A 492 32.60 -5.30 -12.16
CA ALA A 492 32.26 -4.62 -10.92
C ALA A 492 31.09 -3.64 -11.10
N ASN A 493 30.23 -3.52 -10.07
CA ASN A 493 29.03 -2.68 -10.07
C ASN A 493 29.27 -1.20 -10.39
N TRP A 494 30.48 -0.68 -10.16
CA TRP A 494 30.86 0.69 -10.56
C TRP A 494 31.20 0.88 -12.05
N GLY A 495 31.05 -0.16 -12.89
CA GLY A 495 31.17 -0.08 -14.35
C GLY A 495 32.56 -0.35 -14.91
N LYS A 496 33.32 -1.24 -14.25
CA LYS A 496 34.71 -1.59 -14.61
C LYS A 496 34.89 -3.09 -14.76
N LEU A 497 35.58 -3.51 -15.81
CA LEU A 497 35.95 -4.89 -16.09
C LEU A 497 37.41 -5.15 -15.69
N TRP A 498 37.65 -6.18 -14.88
CA TRP A 498 38.95 -6.55 -14.31
C TRP A 498 39.46 -7.88 -14.88
N GLY A 499 40.78 -8.09 -14.84
CA GLY A 499 41.43 -9.32 -15.29
C GLY A 499 41.76 -9.40 -16.79
N HIS A 500 41.28 -8.43 -17.57
CA HIS A 500 41.54 -8.34 -19.01
C HIS A 500 42.87 -7.58 -19.29
N ASN A 501 43.51 -7.83 -20.44
CA ASN A 501 44.78 -7.22 -20.88
C ASN A 501 46.05 -7.57 -20.07
N GLY A 502 46.10 -8.74 -19.43
CA GLY A 502 47.37 -9.36 -18.97
C GLY A 502 48.13 -8.66 -17.84
N ARG A 503 47.53 -7.68 -17.15
CA ARG A 503 48.10 -7.02 -15.95
C ARG A 503 47.08 -7.00 -14.81
N PRO A 504 47.14 -7.94 -13.84
CA PRO A 504 45.98 -8.25 -12.99
C PRO A 504 45.49 -7.14 -12.04
N TYR A 505 46.28 -6.09 -11.76
CA TYR A 505 45.96 -5.09 -10.72
C TYR A 505 45.93 -3.63 -11.17
N LEU A 506 46.20 -3.31 -12.44
CA LEU A 506 46.46 -1.92 -12.86
C LEU A 506 45.55 -1.39 -13.98
N ASN A 507 45.13 -2.22 -14.94
CA ASN A 507 44.48 -1.77 -16.18
C ASN A 507 43.13 -2.47 -16.44
N GLY A 508 42.16 -2.30 -15.54
CA GLY A 508 40.77 -2.69 -15.82
C GLY A 508 40.10 -1.74 -16.82
N ILE A 509 39.19 -2.25 -17.66
CA ILE A 509 38.48 -1.47 -18.70
C ILE A 509 37.32 -0.71 -18.05
N ASP A 510 37.39 0.62 -18.09
CA ASP A 510 36.34 1.53 -17.59
C ASP A 510 35.27 1.81 -18.66
N GLY A 511 34.21 2.53 -18.27
CA GLY A 511 33.20 3.05 -19.19
C GLY A 511 32.11 2.04 -19.58
N LYS A 512 31.97 0.94 -18.85
CA LYS A 512 30.82 0.04 -18.96
C LYS A 512 29.68 0.53 -18.04
N PRO A 513 28.42 0.14 -18.28
CA PRO A 513 27.29 0.53 -17.44
C PRO A 513 27.52 0.21 -15.95
N ARG A 514 26.82 0.92 -15.07
CA ARG A 514 26.75 0.54 -13.65
C ARG A 514 25.55 -0.37 -13.44
N PHE A 515 25.62 -1.21 -12.40
CA PHE A 515 24.50 -2.04 -11.97
C PHE A 515 24.27 -1.92 -10.46
N GLY A 516 23.04 -2.22 -10.02
CA GLY A 516 22.60 -2.10 -8.64
C GLY A 516 21.40 -2.98 -8.33
N VAL A 517 20.73 -2.73 -7.20
CA VAL A 517 19.59 -3.52 -6.72
C VAL A 517 18.49 -3.59 -7.78
N GLY A 518 18.05 -4.81 -8.09
CA GLY A 518 17.04 -5.11 -9.11
C GLY A 518 17.62 -5.54 -10.46
N ASP A 519 18.85 -5.15 -10.79
CA ASP A 519 19.50 -5.52 -12.06
C ASP A 519 19.87 -7.01 -12.10
N VAL A 520 19.92 -7.55 -13.32
CA VAL A 520 20.41 -8.90 -13.63
C VAL A 520 21.64 -8.79 -14.52
N VAL A 521 22.77 -9.30 -14.04
CA VAL A 521 24.06 -9.30 -14.73
C VAL A 521 24.39 -10.71 -15.19
N GLY A 522 24.54 -10.90 -16.49
CA GLY A 522 25.00 -12.17 -17.06
C GLY A 522 26.50 -12.21 -17.26
N CYS A 523 27.07 -13.39 -17.12
CA CYS A 523 28.47 -13.68 -17.46
C CYS A 523 28.59 -15.06 -18.11
N GLY A 524 29.35 -15.14 -19.20
CA GLY A 524 29.60 -16.38 -19.91
C GLY A 524 30.89 -16.40 -20.71
N VAL A 525 31.18 -17.55 -21.32
CA VAL A 525 32.30 -17.72 -22.26
C VAL A 525 31.80 -18.44 -23.51
N ASN A 526 31.99 -17.80 -24.67
CA ASN A 526 31.83 -18.48 -25.95
C ASN A 526 32.91 -19.57 -26.09
N LEU A 527 32.49 -20.84 -26.06
CA LEU A 527 33.43 -21.97 -25.98
C LEU A 527 34.22 -22.19 -27.26
N LYS A 528 33.80 -21.60 -28.39
CA LYS A 528 34.47 -21.68 -29.70
C LYS A 528 35.52 -20.59 -29.89
N THR A 529 35.21 -19.36 -29.48
CA THR A 529 36.08 -18.18 -29.69
C THR A 529 36.91 -17.79 -28.46
N GLY A 530 36.60 -18.35 -27.29
CA GLY A 530 37.16 -17.95 -26.01
C GLY A 530 36.69 -16.57 -25.53
N GLN A 531 35.70 -15.95 -26.19
CA GLN A 531 35.22 -14.62 -25.84
C GLN A 531 34.45 -14.65 -24.51
N ILE A 532 34.79 -13.77 -23.57
CA ILE A 532 33.97 -13.53 -22.38
C ILE A 532 32.81 -12.62 -22.76
N ILE A 533 31.59 -13.06 -22.44
CA ILE A 533 30.36 -12.30 -22.66
C ILE A 533 29.89 -11.78 -21.30
N TYR A 534 29.55 -10.49 -21.24
CA TYR A 534 28.80 -9.91 -20.14
C TYR A 534 27.49 -9.31 -20.67
N THR A 535 26.44 -9.39 -19.86
CA THR A 535 25.14 -8.78 -20.15
C THR A 535 24.63 -8.00 -18.94
N LEU A 536 23.72 -7.06 -19.19
CA LEU A 536 22.98 -6.34 -18.15
C LEU A 536 21.52 -6.24 -18.59
N ASN A 537 20.60 -6.73 -17.76
CA ASN A 537 19.15 -6.72 -17.98
C ASN A 537 18.73 -7.27 -19.36
N GLY A 538 19.39 -8.35 -19.80
CA GLY A 538 19.15 -8.99 -21.09
C GLY A 538 19.85 -8.33 -22.30
N GLU A 539 20.59 -7.23 -22.12
CA GLU A 539 21.38 -6.61 -23.21
C GLU A 539 22.86 -7.01 -23.14
N ARG A 540 23.46 -7.34 -24.28
CA ARG A 540 24.89 -7.72 -24.37
C ARG A 540 25.79 -6.48 -24.35
N LEU A 541 26.79 -6.50 -23.48
CA LEU A 541 27.81 -5.46 -23.42
C LEU A 541 28.87 -5.67 -24.51
N ASP A 542 29.41 -4.58 -25.05
CA ASP A 542 30.60 -4.61 -25.90
C ASP A 542 31.75 -5.29 -25.16
N THR A 543 32.19 -6.43 -25.69
CA THR A 543 33.11 -7.38 -25.06
C THR A 543 34.05 -8.02 -26.09
N ASP A 544 34.21 -7.43 -27.28
CA ASP A 544 34.88 -8.08 -28.42
C ASP A 544 36.40 -8.24 -28.27
N GLY A 545 37.00 -7.42 -27.40
CA GLY A 545 38.40 -7.57 -26.97
C GLY A 545 38.63 -8.56 -25.82
N LEU A 546 37.59 -9.13 -25.20
CA LEU A 546 37.74 -9.93 -23.97
C LEU A 546 37.83 -11.41 -24.31
N ARG A 547 39.02 -12.02 -24.16
CA ARG A 547 39.25 -13.44 -24.46
C ARG A 547 39.98 -14.18 -23.35
N VAL A 548 39.79 -15.50 -23.31
CA VAL A 548 40.53 -16.47 -22.48
C VAL A 548 41.18 -17.53 -23.35
N ASP A 549 42.37 -17.99 -22.94
CA ASP A 549 43.07 -19.08 -23.64
C ASP A 549 42.34 -20.43 -23.48
N SER A 550 41.63 -20.61 -22.36
CA SER A 550 40.77 -21.78 -22.14
C SER A 550 39.72 -21.55 -21.06
N ALA A 551 38.48 -21.94 -21.35
CA ALA A 551 37.39 -22.01 -20.37
C ALA A 551 37.54 -23.20 -19.39
N ALA A 552 38.41 -24.19 -19.69
CA ALA A 552 38.46 -25.49 -19.01
C ALA A 552 38.79 -25.45 -17.51
N THR A 553 39.32 -24.34 -17.02
CA THR A 553 39.72 -24.12 -15.61
C THR A 553 38.87 -23.07 -14.89
N LEU A 554 37.92 -22.44 -15.58
CA LEU A 554 37.12 -21.33 -15.07
C LEU A 554 35.78 -21.80 -14.48
N PHE A 555 35.44 -21.22 -13.34
CA PHE A 555 34.16 -21.40 -12.63
C PHE A 555 33.44 -20.05 -12.56
N PRO A 556 32.09 -20.02 -12.62
CA PRO A 556 31.31 -18.90 -12.15
C PRO A 556 31.75 -18.49 -10.74
N CYS A 557 31.93 -17.20 -10.52
CA CYS A 557 32.43 -16.65 -9.27
C CYS A 557 31.86 -15.26 -9.02
N VAL A 558 31.48 -14.99 -7.77
CA VAL A 558 31.11 -13.65 -7.31
C VAL A 558 31.94 -13.24 -6.09
N THR A 559 32.12 -11.93 -5.92
CA THR A 559 32.67 -11.31 -4.71
C THR A 559 31.67 -10.30 -4.17
N LEU A 560 31.38 -10.39 -2.88
CA LEU A 560 30.64 -9.37 -2.12
C LEU A 560 31.62 -8.70 -1.16
N CYS A 561 31.49 -7.39 -0.92
CA CYS A 561 32.51 -6.60 -0.21
C CYS A 561 32.01 -5.96 1.09
N SER A 562 30.71 -6.01 1.39
CA SER A 562 30.10 -5.39 2.57
C SER A 562 28.97 -6.22 3.13
N THR A 563 28.87 -6.25 4.46
CA THR A 563 27.80 -6.94 5.18
C THR A 563 26.42 -6.49 4.68
N GLY A 564 25.54 -7.46 4.41
CA GLY A 564 24.21 -7.24 3.83
C GLY A 564 24.19 -7.12 2.29
N ASP A 565 25.34 -7.13 1.60
CA ASP A 565 25.35 -7.42 0.16
C ASP A 565 24.69 -8.79 -0.09
N LYS A 566 23.81 -8.87 -1.09
CA LYS A 566 23.02 -10.08 -1.37
C LYS A 566 22.69 -10.24 -2.84
N ILE A 567 22.92 -11.44 -3.35
CA ILE A 567 22.65 -11.80 -4.75
C ILE A 567 21.92 -13.13 -4.85
N GLU A 568 21.29 -13.36 -6.00
CA GLU A 568 20.66 -14.62 -6.39
C GLU A 568 21.20 -15.05 -7.76
N ALA A 569 21.69 -16.28 -7.85
CA ALA A 569 22.26 -16.82 -9.08
C ALA A 569 21.27 -17.69 -9.85
N ASN A 570 21.22 -17.47 -11.16
CA ASN A 570 20.52 -18.29 -12.13
C ASN A 570 21.55 -19.01 -13.02
N PHE A 571 21.60 -20.33 -12.91
CA PHE A 571 22.48 -21.17 -13.74
C PHE A 571 21.74 -21.81 -14.93
N GLY A 572 20.59 -21.26 -15.31
CA GLY A 572 19.78 -21.68 -16.45
C GLY A 572 18.76 -22.77 -16.14
N PRO A 573 17.88 -23.13 -17.10
CA PRO A 573 17.96 -22.72 -18.51
C PRO A 573 17.31 -21.35 -18.81
N ASP A 574 16.44 -20.85 -17.94
CA ASP A 574 15.58 -19.70 -18.23
C ASP A 574 16.29 -18.37 -17.89
N PHE A 575 16.93 -17.75 -18.88
CA PHE A 575 17.70 -16.51 -18.74
C PHE A 575 16.94 -15.28 -19.25
N GLN A 576 17.30 -14.08 -18.78
CA GLN A 576 16.83 -12.82 -19.38
C GLN A 576 17.50 -12.55 -20.73
N TYR A 577 18.77 -12.90 -20.89
CA TYR A 577 19.45 -12.76 -22.18
C TYR A 577 19.00 -13.82 -23.18
N ASN A 578 18.54 -13.37 -24.34
CA ASN A 578 18.13 -14.24 -25.44
C ASN A 578 19.32 -14.55 -26.37
N PHE A 579 19.72 -15.82 -26.46
CA PHE A 579 20.83 -16.30 -27.28
C PHE A 579 20.50 -16.41 -28.79
N ALA A 580 20.02 -15.32 -29.40
CA ALA A 580 19.72 -15.30 -30.84
C ALA A 580 20.93 -15.68 -31.72
N ASP A 581 22.15 -15.37 -31.28
CA ASP A 581 23.41 -15.62 -32.00
C ASP A 581 24.25 -16.79 -31.44
N GLY A 582 23.79 -17.44 -30.37
CA GLY A 582 24.49 -18.56 -29.70
C GLY A 582 25.71 -18.20 -28.83
N ILE A 583 26.20 -19.18 -28.07
CA ILE A 583 27.43 -19.16 -27.23
C ILE A 583 28.36 -20.30 -27.67
#